data_AF-A0A966JC23-F1
#
_entry.id   AF-A0A966JC23-F1
#
_cell.length_a   1.000
_cell.length_b   1.000
_cell.length_c   1.000
_cell.angle_alpha   90.00
_cell.angle_beta   90.00
_cell.angle_gamma   90.00
#
_symmetry.space_group_name_H-M   'P 1'
#
loop_
_entity.id
_entity.type
_entity.pdbx_description
1 polymer ?
#
loop_
_entity_poly.entity_id
_entity_poly.type
_entity_poly.pdbx_seq_one_letter_code
_entity_poly.pdbx_strand_id
1 'polypeptide(L)'
;MIGIGVDVVEIERFRRSLERTPTMRERLFTSGELEALADRVDPVPGLAARFAAREATMKSLGLGLGAFGFHDVWVRRLEGGAPELVVEGRALELATAA
;
A
#
# COMPACT_ATOMS: atom_id res chain seq x y z
N MET A 1 18.76 -11.01 3.89
CA MET A 1 17.36 -11.15 3.42
C MET A 1 16.59 -11.78 4.56
N ILE A 2 15.59 -11.08 5.11
CA ILE A 2 14.94 -11.42 6.39
C ILE A 2 13.61 -12.17 6.18
N GLY A 3 12.94 -11.92 5.05
CA GLY A 3 11.72 -12.61 4.62
C GLY A 3 11.30 -12.20 3.21
N ILE A 4 10.25 -12.86 2.70
CA ILE A 4 9.61 -12.54 1.42
C ILE A 4 8.10 -12.45 1.62
N GLY A 5 7.47 -11.49 0.95
CA GLY A 5 6.02 -11.35 0.96
C GLY A 5 5.48 -11.19 -0.45
N VAL A 6 4.39 -11.89 -0.73
CA VAL A 6 3.68 -11.85 -2.00
C VAL A 6 2.21 -11.61 -1.73
N ASP A 7 1.60 -10.72 -2.50
CA ASP A 7 0.18 -10.45 -2.43
C ASP A 7 -0.43 -10.22 -3.81
N VAL A 8 -1.70 -10.60 -3.96
CA VAL A 8 -2.46 -10.46 -5.20
C VAL A 8 -3.84 -9.90 -4.86
N VAL A 9 -4.19 -8.79 -5.49
CA VAL A 9 -5.47 -8.11 -5.30
C VAL A 9 -6.30 -8.22 -6.58
N GLU A 10 -7.49 -8.81 -6.48
CA GLU A 10 -8.47 -8.79 -7.56
C GLU A 10 -9.08 -7.38 -7.68
N ILE A 11 -8.81 -6.72 -8.81
CA ILE A 11 -9.17 -5.30 -9.03
C ILE A 11 -10.67 -5.07 -8.88
N GLU A 12 -11.51 -5.96 -9.41
CA GLU A 12 -12.96 -5.74 -9.43
C GLU A 12 -13.59 -5.92 -8.04
N ARG A 13 -13.15 -6.93 -7.28
CA ARG A 13 -13.49 -7.02 -5.85
C ARG A 13 -12.98 -5.85 -5.02
N PHE A 14 -11.80 -5.31 -5.34
CA PHE A 14 -11.28 -4.13 -4.67
C PHE A 14 -12.11 -2.88 -5.00
N ARG A 15 -12.50 -2.71 -6.27
CA ARG A 15 -13.42 -1.66 -6.73
C ARG A 15 -14.71 -1.65 -5.93
N ARG A 16 -15.41 -2.79 -5.87
CA ARG A 16 -16.65 -2.94 -5.09
C ARG A 16 -16.46 -2.60 -3.61
N SER A 17 -15.27 -2.88 -3.06
CA SER A 17 -14.96 -2.55 -1.66
C SER A 17 -14.80 -1.04 -1.44
N LEU A 18 -14.12 -0.35 -2.37
CA LEU A 18 -13.99 1.11 -2.34
C LEU A 18 -15.33 1.82 -2.56
N GLU A 19 -16.18 1.29 -3.44
CA GLU A 19 -17.51 1.85 -3.70
C GLU A 19 -18.45 1.66 -2.51
N ARG A 20 -18.43 0.47 -1.89
CA ARG A 20 -19.22 0.16 -0.69
C ARG A 20 -18.79 1.00 0.52
N THR A 21 -17.50 1.30 0.63
CA THR A 21 -16.95 2.07 1.75
C THR A 21 -16.06 3.21 1.22
N PRO A 22 -16.63 4.36 0.82
CA PRO A 22 -15.86 5.46 0.21
C PRO A 22 -14.73 5.99 1.10
N THR A 23 -14.93 6.02 2.42
CA THR A 23 -13.92 6.45 3.41
C THR A 23 -12.70 5.53 3.46
N MET A 24 -12.75 4.36 2.85
CA MET A 24 -11.63 3.42 2.77
C MET A 24 -10.44 4.01 2.02
N ARG A 25 -10.67 4.88 1.02
CA ARG A 25 -9.58 5.49 0.24
C ARG A 25 -8.65 6.31 1.12
N GLU A 26 -9.20 7.26 1.87
CA GLU A 26 -8.43 8.16 2.73
C GLU A 26 -7.86 7.48 3.98
N ARG A 27 -8.40 6.32 4.35
CA ARG A 27 -7.89 5.50 5.47
C ARG A 27 -6.73 4.59 5.09
N LEU A 28 -6.65 4.19 3.82
CA LEU A 28 -5.65 3.24 3.33
C LEU A 28 -4.49 3.93 2.62
N PHE A 29 -4.74 5.05 1.97
CA PHE A 29 -3.80 5.70 1.08
C PHE A 29 -3.45 7.09 1.57
N THR A 30 -2.18 7.44 1.43
CA THR A 30 -1.72 8.79 1.74
C THR A 30 -2.27 9.78 0.71
N SER A 31 -2.33 11.07 1.07
CA SER A 31 -2.70 12.12 0.12
C SER A 31 -1.83 12.11 -1.14
N GLY A 32 -0.52 11.90 -0.98
CA GLY A 32 0.42 11.81 -2.10
C GLY A 32 0.17 10.61 -3.03
N GLU A 33 -0.27 9.47 -2.50
CA GLU A 33 -0.65 8.32 -3.35
C GLU A 33 -1.94 8.56 -4.14
N LEU A 34 -2.92 9.22 -3.51
CA LEU A 34 -4.17 9.58 -4.16
C LEU A 34 -3.92 10.63 -5.24
N GLU A 35 -3.13 11.66 -4.95
CA GLU A 35 -2.74 12.71 -5.89
C GLU A 35 -1.97 12.14 -7.09
N ALA A 36 -1.02 11.22 -6.85
CA ALA A 36 -0.25 10.55 -7.92
C ALA A 36 -1.11 9.72 -8.89
N LEU A 37 -2.38 9.48 -8.57
CA LEU A 37 -3.35 8.77 -9.41
C LEU A 37 -4.53 9.66 -9.85
N ALA A 38 -4.60 10.91 -9.43
CA ALA A 38 -5.76 11.79 -9.65
C ALA A 38 -6.06 12.01 -11.14
N ASP A 39 -5.02 12.14 -11.97
CA ASP A 39 -5.16 12.36 -13.42
C ASP A 39 -5.46 11.09 -14.24
N ARG A 40 -5.59 9.93 -13.57
CA ARG A 40 -5.87 8.66 -14.25
C ARG A 40 -7.36 8.53 -14.53
N VAL A 41 -7.71 8.09 -15.74
CA VAL A 41 -9.08 7.74 -16.11
C VAL A 41 -9.67 6.70 -15.15
N ASP A 42 -8.87 5.73 -14.74
CA ASP A 42 -9.24 4.75 -13.72
C ASP A 42 -8.09 4.58 -12.70
N PRO A 43 -8.23 5.11 -11.48
CA PRO A 43 -7.19 4.99 -10.45
C PRO A 43 -7.21 3.63 -9.75
N VAL A 44 -8.29 2.83 -9.87
CA VAL A 44 -8.50 1.63 -9.04
C VAL A 44 -7.41 0.57 -9.20
N PRO A 45 -6.93 0.22 -10.40
CA PRO A 45 -5.79 -0.70 -10.55
C PRO A 45 -4.54 -0.22 -9.82
N GLY A 46 -4.28 1.09 -9.86
CA GLY A 46 -3.13 1.71 -9.19
C GLY A 46 -3.24 1.70 -7.66
N LEU A 47 -4.46 1.83 -7.14
CA LEU A 47 -4.76 1.70 -5.71
C LEU A 47 -4.67 0.23 -5.26
N ALA A 48 -5.19 -0.71 -6.06
CA ALA A 48 -5.08 -2.14 -5.78
C ALA A 48 -3.61 -2.60 -5.69
N ALA A 49 -2.76 -2.15 -6.62
CA ALA A 49 -1.32 -2.44 -6.58
C ALA A 49 -0.63 -1.89 -5.32
N ARG A 50 -1.02 -0.68 -4.87
CA ARG A 50 -0.49 -0.07 -3.64
C ARG A 50 -0.99 -0.76 -2.37
N PHE A 51 -2.21 -1.29 -2.39
CA PHE A 51 -2.72 -2.11 -1.30
C PHE A 51 -1.96 -3.44 -1.23
N ALA A 52 -1.75 -4.11 -2.37
CA ALA A 52 -0.96 -5.33 -2.46
C ALA A 52 0.48 -5.13 -1.96
N ALA A 53 1.12 -4.01 -2.31
CA ALA A 53 2.48 -3.69 -1.84
C ALA A 53 2.56 -3.60 -0.30
N ARG A 54 1.54 -3.05 0.36
CA ARG A 54 1.47 -2.99 1.82
C ARG A 54 1.31 -4.37 2.44
N GLU A 55 0.38 -5.19 1.92
CA GLU A 55 0.20 -6.56 2.43
C GLU A 55 1.45 -7.42 2.19
N ALA A 56 2.10 -7.29 1.03
CA ALA A 56 3.37 -7.94 0.74
C ALA A 56 4.46 -7.50 1.73
N THR A 57 4.52 -6.22 2.10
CA THR A 57 5.45 -5.71 3.12
C THR A 57 5.19 -6.36 4.48
N MET A 58 3.94 -6.39 4.94
CA MET A 58 3.57 -7.05 6.21
C MET A 58 4.00 -8.52 6.22
N LYS A 59 3.72 -9.25 5.13
CA LYS A 59 4.12 -10.66 4.97
C LYS A 59 5.63 -10.84 5.00
N SER A 60 6.39 -9.96 4.33
CA SER A 60 7.86 -10.04 4.33
C SER A 60 8.49 -9.84 5.72
N LEU A 61 7.79 -9.11 6.60
CA LEU A 61 8.20 -8.87 7.99
C LEU A 61 7.66 -9.93 8.96
N GLY A 62 6.91 -10.94 8.48
CA GLY A 62 6.26 -11.93 9.34
C GLY A 62 5.12 -11.35 10.19
N LEU A 63 4.55 -10.21 9.77
CA LEU A 63 3.52 -9.47 10.49
C LEU A 63 2.12 -9.72 9.90
N GLY A 64 1.10 -9.60 10.75
CA GLY A 64 -0.31 -9.62 10.34
C GLY A 64 -0.89 -8.23 10.08
N LEU A 65 -2.10 -8.19 9.53
CA LEU A 65 -2.87 -6.95 9.36
C LEU A 65 -3.02 -6.21 10.69
N GLY A 66 -2.73 -4.90 10.68
CA GLY A 66 -2.83 -4.03 11.87
C GLY A 66 -1.55 -3.93 12.70
N ALA A 67 -0.45 -4.56 12.29
CA ALA A 67 0.84 -4.42 12.97
C ALA A 67 1.43 -3.00 12.91
N PHE A 68 1.10 -2.24 11.87
CA PHE A 68 1.42 -0.82 11.71
C PHE A 68 0.27 -0.13 10.94
N GLY A 69 0.23 1.21 10.97
CA GLY A 69 -0.80 1.99 10.28
C GLY A 69 -0.65 1.92 8.77
N PHE A 70 -1.75 1.99 8.01
CA PHE A 70 -1.67 1.93 6.54
C PHE A 70 -0.85 3.08 5.92
N HIS A 71 -0.64 4.18 6.65
CA HIS A 71 0.16 5.30 6.21
C HIS A 71 1.63 5.21 6.66
N ASP A 72 2.00 4.20 7.45
CA ASP A 72 3.40 3.94 7.82
C ASP A 72 4.18 3.27 6.68
N VAL A 73 3.47 2.69 5.71
CA VAL A 73 4.04 2.10 4.50
C VAL A 73 3.25 2.56 3.29
N TRP A 74 3.93 3.13 2.30
CA TRP A 74 3.29 3.56 1.05
C TRP A 74 4.26 3.47 -0.13
N VAL A 75 3.72 3.60 -1.35
CA VAL A 75 4.54 3.57 -2.56
C VAL A 75 4.60 4.96 -3.17
N ARG A 76 5.82 5.48 -3.35
CA ARG A 76 6.08 6.64 -4.21
C ARG A 76 6.72 6.21 -5.52
N ARG A 77 6.72 7.10 -6.52
CA ARG A 77 7.46 6.89 -7.78
C ARG A 77 8.67 7.80 -7.80
N LEU A 78 9.81 7.23 -8.18
CA LEU A 78 11.05 7.97 -8.41
C LEU A 78 11.04 8.66 -9.77
N GLU A 79 11.96 9.58 -9.97
CA GLU A 79 12.31 10.10 -11.29
C GLU A 79 12.76 8.92 -12.17
N GLY A 80 12.05 8.66 -13.26
CA GLY A 80 12.19 7.44 -14.09
C GLY A 80 11.06 6.42 -13.93
N GLY A 81 10.12 6.64 -13.00
CA GLY A 81 8.87 5.89 -12.90
C GLY A 81 8.95 4.59 -12.10
N ALA A 82 10.13 4.21 -11.62
CA ALA A 82 10.33 3.08 -10.72
C ALA A 82 9.59 3.30 -9.39
N PRO A 83 8.89 2.27 -8.87
CA PRO A 83 8.27 2.35 -7.55
C PRO A 83 9.33 2.26 -6.46
N GLU A 84 9.15 3.05 -5.40
CA GLU A 84 9.92 2.93 -4.17
C GLU A 84 8.95 2.77 -2.99
N LEU A 85 9.26 1.80 -2.13
CA LEU A 85 8.53 1.57 -0.90
C LEU A 85 9.08 2.50 0.18
N VAL A 86 8.23 3.37 0.70
CA VAL A 86 8.54 4.18 1.87
C VAL A 86 8.02 3.45 3.10
N VAL A 87 8.87 3.33 4.12
CA VAL A 87 8.60 2.64 5.39
C VAL A 87 9.03 3.57 6.51
N GLU A 88 8.06 4.03 7.31
CA GLU A 88 8.26 5.01 8.37
C GLU A 88 7.48 4.62 9.63
N GLY A 89 7.60 5.44 10.69
CA GLY A 89 6.88 5.26 11.94
C GLY A 89 7.06 3.86 12.53
N ARG A 90 5.93 3.27 12.96
CA ARG A 90 5.92 1.93 13.58
C ARG A 90 6.38 0.83 12.63
N ALA A 91 6.15 0.98 11.32
CA ALA A 91 6.60 -0.02 10.35
C ALA A 91 8.12 -0.08 10.27
N LEU A 92 8.80 1.08 10.34
CA LEU A 92 10.25 1.15 10.34
C LEU A 92 10.84 0.55 11.62
N GLU A 93 10.27 0.87 12.78
CA GLU A 93 10.67 0.27 14.06
C GLU A 93 10.63 -1.25 14.00
N LEU A 94 9.51 -1.83 13.53
CA LEU A 94 9.35 -3.27 13.39
C LEU A 94 10.31 -3.87 12.36
N ALA A 95 10.54 -3.18 11.24
CA ALA A 95 11.45 -3.66 10.19
C ALA A 95 12.91 -3.68 10.62
N THR A 96 13.34 -2.74 11.48
CA THR A 96 14.71 -2.68 12.02
C THR A 96 14.96 -3.62 13.19
N ALA A 97 13.90 -4.06 13.88
CA ALA A 97 13.96 -5.02 14.97
C ALA A 97 13.96 -6.49 14.51
N ALA A 98 13.64 -6.73 13.23
CA ALA A 98 13.60 -8.05 12.59
C ALA A 98 14.97 -8.46 12.02
#